data_AF-A0A3C0YWS8-F1
#
_entry.id   AF-A0A3C0YWS8-F1
#
_cell.length_a   1.000
_cell.length_b   1.000
_cell.length_c   1.000
_cell.angle_alpha   90.00
_cell.angle_beta   90.00
_cell.angle_gamma   90.00
#
_symmetry.space_group_name_H-M   'P 1'
#
loop_
_entity.id
_entity.type
_entity.pdbx_description
1 polymer ?
#
loop_
_entity_poly.entity_id
_entity_poly.type
_entity_poly.pdbx_seq_one_letter_code
_entity_poly.pdbx_strand_id
1 'polypeptide(L)'
;EGAPMPKSVADLTEDVFERVAIADPALAPAGAYARQALEGEGVWDAIRGKSVIGSDVRVTMAYVQSGNADAAMVYATDALVADGLVVNDVVASDSHAAVVYPAVILASSQSVDTARRFVEYLRSPKAGEVFAKFGFIPLAP
;
A
#
# COMPACT_ATOMS: atom_id res chain seq x y z
N GLU A 1 -6.32 -9.91 -25.46
CA GLU A 1 -5.18 -9.00 -25.35
C GLU A 1 -4.96 -8.68 -23.88
N GLY A 2 -3.71 -8.56 -23.43
CA GLY A 2 -3.40 -8.34 -22.01
C GLY A 2 -3.67 -6.89 -21.61
N ALA A 3 -4.11 -6.67 -20.36
CA ALA A 3 -4.22 -5.33 -19.81
C ALA A 3 -2.88 -4.58 -19.95
N PRO A 4 -2.89 -3.27 -20.23
CA PRO A 4 -1.68 -2.46 -20.29
C PRO A 4 -0.97 -2.49 -18.94
N MET A 5 0.35 -2.73 -18.96
CA MET A 5 1.17 -2.91 -17.77
C MET A 5 2.16 -1.74 -17.69
N PRO A 6 2.09 -0.89 -16.64
CA PRO A 6 3.06 0.17 -16.47
C PRO A 6 4.45 -0.44 -16.21
N LYS A 7 5.49 0.21 -16.74
CA LYS A 7 6.91 -0.08 -16.47
C LYS A 7 7.51 0.92 -15.48
N SER A 8 6.85 2.07 -15.31
CA SER A 8 7.18 3.11 -14.34
C SER A 8 5.90 3.69 -13.75
N VAL A 9 6.00 4.43 -12.64
CA VAL A 9 4.85 5.16 -12.10
C VAL A 9 4.38 6.25 -13.08
N ALA A 10 5.30 6.89 -13.81
CA ALA A 10 4.97 7.88 -14.83
C ALA A 10 4.09 7.33 -15.97
N ASP A 11 4.18 6.05 -16.31
CA ASP A 11 3.36 5.42 -17.36
C ASP A 11 1.86 5.49 -16.99
N LEU A 12 1.52 5.59 -15.70
CA LEU A 12 0.13 5.78 -15.25
C LEU A 12 -0.47 7.09 -15.76
N THR A 13 0.33 8.04 -16.28
CA THR A 13 -0.16 9.28 -16.88
C THR A 13 -0.70 9.10 -18.29
N GLU A 14 -0.34 8.01 -18.97
CA GLU A 14 -0.78 7.72 -20.34
C GLU A 14 -2.32 7.55 -20.43
N ASP A 15 -2.87 7.85 -21.61
CA ASP A 15 -4.32 7.82 -21.88
C ASP A 15 -4.93 6.42 -21.74
N VAL A 16 -4.09 5.37 -21.81
CA VAL A 16 -4.53 3.99 -21.62
C VAL A 16 -4.98 3.70 -20.18
N PHE A 17 -4.58 4.55 -19.23
CA PHE A 17 -5.05 4.54 -17.84
C PHE A 17 -5.98 5.74 -17.64
N GLU A 18 -7.28 5.58 -17.89
CA GLU A 18 -8.28 6.65 -17.75
C GLU A 18 -8.58 6.96 -16.29
N ARG A 19 -8.51 5.97 -15.40
CA ARG A 19 -8.82 6.08 -13.97
C ARG A 19 -7.77 5.36 -13.15
N VAL A 20 -7.09 6.10 -12.27
CA VAL A 20 -6.09 5.55 -11.35
C VAL A 20 -6.61 5.65 -9.93
N ALA A 21 -6.81 4.52 -9.26
CA ALA A 21 -7.26 4.52 -7.88
C ALA A 21 -6.10 4.80 -6.91
N ILE A 22 -6.30 5.77 -6.02
CA ILE A 22 -5.35 6.11 -4.95
C ILE A 22 -6.14 6.24 -3.65
N ALA A 23 -5.62 5.68 -2.56
CA ALA A 23 -6.21 5.93 -1.24
C ALA A 23 -6.06 7.41 -0.88
N ASP A 24 -7.02 7.97 -0.14
CA ASP A 24 -6.98 9.38 0.24
C ASP A 24 -5.69 9.69 1.04
N PRO A 25 -4.79 10.54 0.53
CA PRO A 25 -3.54 10.87 1.23
C PRO A 25 -3.73 11.55 2.58
N ALA A 26 -4.91 12.13 2.84
CA ALA A 26 -5.24 12.75 4.11
C ALA A 26 -5.79 11.76 5.15
N LEU A 27 -6.27 10.58 4.72
CA LEU A 27 -6.93 9.61 5.59
C LEU A 27 -6.13 8.30 5.75
N ALA A 28 -5.43 7.87 4.69
CA ALA A 28 -4.81 6.57 4.62
C ALA A 28 -3.28 6.68 4.38
N PRO A 29 -2.45 5.96 5.16
CA PRO A 29 -1.01 5.94 4.93
C PRO A 29 -0.61 5.51 3.51
N ALA A 30 -1.34 4.57 2.90
CA ALA A 30 -1.08 4.13 1.52
C ALA A 30 -1.20 5.29 0.53
N GLY A 31 -2.17 6.18 0.74
CA GLY A 31 -2.35 7.39 -0.08
C GLY A 31 -1.22 8.38 0.10
N ALA A 32 -0.74 8.56 1.33
CA ALA A 32 0.39 9.43 1.62
C ALA A 32 1.69 8.93 0.95
N TYR A 33 1.98 7.63 1.00
CA TYR A 33 3.15 7.05 0.31
C TYR A 33 3.00 7.11 -1.22
N ALA A 34 1.82 6.81 -1.75
CA ALA A 34 1.54 6.93 -3.19
C ALA A 34 1.76 8.37 -3.66
N ARG A 35 1.26 9.36 -2.91
CA ARG A 35 1.48 10.78 -3.20
C ARG A 35 2.97 11.13 -3.19
N GLN A 36 3.74 10.66 -2.20
CA GLN A 36 5.19 10.92 -2.16
C GLN A 36 5.89 10.35 -3.40
N ALA A 37 5.60 9.11 -3.77
CA ALA A 37 6.17 8.49 -4.97
C ALA A 37 5.84 9.29 -6.25
N LEU A 38 4.57 9.70 -6.38
CA LEU A 38 4.08 10.47 -7.52
C LEU A 38 4.66 11.90 -7.58
N GLU A 39 4.81 12.56 -6.43
CA GLU A 39 5.46 13.87 -6.33
C GLU A 39 6.96 13.77 -6.62
N GLY A 40 7.62 12.69 -6.19
CA GLY A 40 9.03 12.40 -6.47
C GLY A 40 9.31 12.26 -7.97
N GLU A 41 8.37 11.70 -8.73
CA GLU A 41 8.44 11.62 -10.19
C GLU A 41 7.81 12.81 -10.93
N GLY A 42 7.24 13.78 -10.19
CA GLY A 42 6.64 14.99 -10.78
C GLY A 42 5.33 14.76 -11.54
N VAL A 43 4.66 13.63 -11.34
CA VAL A 43 3.44 13.23 -12.07
C VAL A 43 2.16 13.33 -11.23
N TRP A 44 2.26 13.73 -9.95
CA TRP A 44 1.13 13.83 -9.04
C TRP A 44 -0.06 14.60 -9.60
N ASP A 45 0.15 15.80 -10.16
CA ASP A 45 -0.96 16.63 -10.65
C ASP A 45 -1.69 16.00 -11.84
N ALA A 46 -0.95 15.35 -12.74
CA ALA A 46 -1.53 14.62 -13.88
C ALA A 46 -2.39 13.44 -13.41
N ILE A 47 -1.89 12.66 -12.46
CA ILE A 47 -2.60 11.51 -11.90
C ILE A 47 -3.79 11.96 -11.06
N ARG A 48 -3.64 13.02 -10.27
CA ARG A 48 -4.71 13.61 -9.46
C ARG A 48 -5.92 13.99 -10.32
N GLY A 49 -5.70 14.51 -11.53
CA GLY A 49 -6.77 14.86 -12.47
C GLY A 49 -7.66 13.69 -12.89
N LYS A 50 -7.16 12.45 -12.77
CA LYS A 50 -7.86 11.22 -13.14
C LYS A 50 -7.96 10.19 -12.01
N SER A 51 -7.81 10.66 -10.76
CA SER A 51 -7.79 9.79 -9.59
C SER A 51 -9.19 9.38 -9.15
N VAL A 52 -9.35 8.10 -8.79
CA VAL A 52 -10.51 7.59 -8.04
C VAL A 52 -10.07 7.41 -6.58
N ILE A 53 -10.63 8.23 -5.69
CA ILE A 53 -10.15 8.29 -4.30
C ILE A 53 -10.86 7.24 -3.43
N GLY A 54 -10.10 6.33 -2.83
CA GLY A 54 -10.58 5.36 -1.85
C GLY A 54 -10.34 5.82 -0.41
N SER A 55 -11.19 5.42 0.54
CA SER A 55 -11.02 5.77 1.96
C SER A 55 -9.83 5.07 2.62
N ASP A 56 -9.43 3.92 2.08
CA ASP A 56 -8.27 3.14 2.50
C ASP A 56 -7.74 2.30 1.32
N VAL A 57 -6.64 1.58 1.56
CA VAL A 57 -5.97 0.76 0.53
C VAL A 57 -6.84 -0.37 -0.01
N ARG A 58 -7.74 -0.95 0.80
CA ARG A 58 -8.62 -2.05 0.37
C ARG A 58 -9.77 -1.55 -0.49
N VAL A 59 -10.36 -0.41 -0.14
CA VAL A 59 -11.36 0.25 -0.99
C VAL A 59 -10.74 0.65 -2.33
N THR A 60 -9.52 1.18 -2.30
CA THR A 60 -8.76 1.55 -3.50
C THR A 60 -8.52 0.34 -4.41
N MET A 61 -8.10 -0.78 -3.83
CA MET A 61 -7.90 -2.05 -4.55
C MET A 61 -9.20 -2.58 -5.16
N ALA A 62 -10.32 -2.49 -4.43
CA ALA A 62 -11.62 -2.96 -4.88
C ALA A 62 -12.10 -2.23 -6.14
N TYR A 63 -11.70 -0.97 -6.36
CA TYR A 63 -12.05 -0.24 -7.59
C TYR A 63 -11.45 -0.87 -8.84
N VAL A 64 -10.26 -1.44 -8.77
CA VAL A 64 -9.68 -2.18 -9.91
C VAL A 64 -10.40 -3.51 -10.10
N GLN A 65 -10.67 -4.24 -9.01
CA GLN A 65 -11.37 -5.52 -9.07
C GLN A 65 -12.78 -5.39 -9.68
N SER A 66 -13.46 -4.27 -9.41
CA SER A 66 -14.79 -4.01 -9.97
C SER A 66 -14.77 -3.33 -11.35
N GLY A 67 -13.60 -3.03 -11.92
CA GLY A 67 -13.47 -2.31 -13.19
C GLY A 67 -13.83 -0.82 -13.12
N ASN A 68 -13.87 -0.23 -11.92
CA ASN A 68 -14.10 1.21 -11.72
C ASN A 68 -12.81 2.04 -11.86
N ALA A 69 -11.64 1.39 -11.87
CA ALA A 69 -10.34 1.98 -12.14
C ALA A 69 -9.47 1.01 -12.94
N ASP A 70 -8.57 1.53 -13.76
CA ASP A 70 -7.67 0.75 -14.63
C ASP A 70 -6.44 0.26 -13.88
N ALA A 71 -6.00 1.04 -12.88
CA ALA A 71 -4.86 0.73 -12.03
C ALA A 71 -5.08 1.26 -10.60
N ALA A 72 -4.35 0.70 -9.63
CA ALA A 72 -4.30 1.19 -8.26
C ALA A 72 -2.89 1.15 -7.70
N MET A 73 -2.54 2.13 -6.88
CA MET A 73 -1.34 2.09 -6.04
C MET A 73 -1.71 1.53 -4.66
N VAL A 74 -1.20 0.35 -4.33
CA VAL A 74 -1.51 -0.40 -3.09
C VAL A 74 -0.22 -0.99 -2.49
N TYR A 75 -0.30 -1.51 -1.27
CA TYR A 75 0.82 -2.27 -0.71
C TYR A 75 0.96 -3.62 -1.38
N ALA A 76 2.21 -4.08 -1.56
CA ALA A 76 2.50 -5.42 -2.07
C ALA A 76 1.80 -6.53 -1.25
N THR A 77 1.67 -6.33 0.07
CA THR A 77 0.98 -7.28 0.97
C THR A 77 -0.51 -7.40 0.69
N ASP A 78 -1.18 -6.31 0.31
CA ASP A 78 -2.59 -6.32 -0.06
C ASP A 78 -2.77 -6.99 -1.43
N ALA A 79 -1.89 -6.68 -2.38
CA ALA A 79 -1.91 -7.26 -3.71
C ALA A 79 -1.63 -8.79 -3.69
N LEU A 80 -0.77 -9.26 -2.79
CA LEU A 80 -0.40 -10.68 -2.64
C LEU A 80 -1.60 -11.57 -2.24
N VAL A 81 -2.60 -11.01 -1.58
CA VAL A 81 -3.79 -11.74 -1.11
C VAL A 81 -5.04 -11.43 -1.93
N ALA A 82 -4.91 -10.64 -2.99
CA ALA A 82 -6.01 -10.24 -3.85
C ALA A 82 -6.16 -11.18 -5.05
N ASP A 83 -7.41 -11.58 -5.32
CA ASP A 83 -7.74 -12.35 -6.50
C ASP A 83 -8.02 -11.45 -7.71
N GLY A 84 -7.68 -11.94 -8.90
CA GLY A 84 -8.04 -11.31 -10.16
C GLY A 84 -7.28 -10.02 -10.50
N LEU A 85 -6.18 -9.75 -9.80
CA LEU A 85 -5.31 -8.60 -10.07
C LEU A 85 -3.98 -9.04 -10.65
N VAL A 86 -3.40 -8.20 -11.49
CA VAL A 86 -2.03 -8.33 -11.95
C VAL A 86 -1.18 -7.31 -11.21
N VAL A 87 -0.12 -7.77 -10.56
CA VAL A 87 0.76 -6.94 -9.72
C VAL A 87 1.99 -6.55 -10.52
N ASN A 88 2.31 -5.25 -10.52
CA ASN A 88 3.56 -4.72 -11.06
C ASN A 88 4.31 -3.94 -9.99
N ASP A 89 5.58 -4.28 -9.80
CA ASP A 89 6.48 -3.58 -8.88
C ASP A 89 7.26 -2.51 -9.65
N VAL A 90 6.66 -1.32 -9.74
CA VAL A 90 7.21 -0.17 -10.51
C VAL A 90 7.47 1.06 -9.65
N VAL A 91 7.12 1.00 -8.36
CA VAL A 91 7.33 2.11 -7.42
C VAL A 91 8.73 2.00 -6.87
N ALA A 92 9.59 2.97 -7.15
CA ALA A 92 10.95 2.98 -6.60
C ALA A 92 10.92 3.14 -5.08
N SER A 93 11.66 2.31 -4.35
CA SER A 93 11.59 2.27 -2.87
C SER A 93 12.15 3.52 -2.18
N ASP A 94 12.93 4.33 -2.88
CA ASP A 94 13.46 5.63 -2.44
C ASP A 94 12.56 6.81 -2.83
N SER A 95 11.47 6.58 -3.58
CA SER A 95 10.50 7.60 -3.99
C SER A 95 9.52 7.99 -2.87
N HIS A 96 9.47 7.23 -1.78
CA HIS A 96 8.63 7.49 -0.63
C HIS A 96 9.35 7.10 0.67
N ALA A 97 8.85 7.60 1.81
CA ALA A 97 9.35 7.18 3.10
C ALA A 97 9.15 5.66 3.30
N ALA A 98 10.03 5.02 4.07
CA ALA A 98 9.93 3.60 4.36
C ALA A 98 8.58 3.26 5.02
N VAL A 99 7.87 2.29 4.46
CA VAL A 99 6.59 1.82 4.99
C VAL A 99 6.85 0.95 6.22
N VAL A 100 6.63 1.52 7.41
CA VAL A 100 6.84 0.84 8.70
C VAL A 100 5.52 0.76 9.47
N TYR A 101 5.27 -0.38 10.10
CA TYR A 101 4.10 -0.63 10.94
C TYR A 101 4.50 -0.66 12.43
N PRO A 102 4.46 0.49 13.13
CA PRO A 102 4.79 0.53 14.55
C PRO A 102 3.69 -0.12 15.39
N ALA A 103 4.09 -0.90 16.40
CA ALA A 103 3.20 -1.41 17.44
C ALA A 103 3.51 -0.69 18.76
N VAL A 104 2.46 -0.16 19.41
CA VAL A 104 2.59 0.56 20.69
C VAL A 104 1.59 0.03 21.72
N ILE A 105 2.00 0.06 22.99
CA ILE A 105 1.10 -0.25 24.10
C ILE A 105 0.42 1.05 24.53
N LEU A 106 -0.90 1.06 24.56
CA LEU A 106 -1.66 2.23 25.00
C LEU A 106 -1.37 2.54 26.47
N ALA A 107 -1.07 3.80 26.76
CA ALA A 107 -0.77 4.26 28.12
C ALA A 107 -1.94 4.02 29.10
N SER A 108 -3.18 4.00 28.60
CA SER A 108 -4.40 3.74 29.37
C SER A 108 -4.72 2.26 29.58
N SER A 109 -3.89 1.34 29.07
CA SER A 109 -4.14 -0.10 29.14
C SER A 109 -4.24 -0.58 30.59
N GLN A 110 -5.35 -1.24 30.93
CA GLN A 110 -5.53 -1.91 32.22
C GLN A 110 -4.85 -3.30 32.27
N SER A 111 -4.16 -3.69 31.20
CA SER A 111 -3.53 -5.01 31.07
C SER A 111 -2.14 -4.88 30.45
N VAL A 112 -1.34 -3.96 31.00
CA VAL A 112 -0.01 -3.61 30.47
C VAL A 112 0.90 -4.82 30.33
N ASP A 113 0.93 -5.71 31.33
CA ASP A 113 1.80 -6.90 31.28
C ASP A 113 1.39 -7.86 30.17
N THR A 114 0.09 -8.06 29.95
CA THR A 114 -0.41 -8.88 28.82
C THR A 114 -0.10 -8.22 27.49
N ALA A 115 -0.26 -6.90 27.39
CA ALA A 115 0.09 -6.15 26.18
C ALA A 115 1.59 -6.24 25.87
N ARG A 116 2.48 -6.16 26.89
CA ARG A 116 3.93 -6.35 26.73
C ARG A 116 4.26 -7.73 26.18
N ARG A 117 3.73 -8.80 26.80
CA ARG A 117 3.94 -10.17 26.32
C ARG A 117 3.46 -10.36 24.88
N PHE A 118 2.36 -9.71 24.50
CA PHE A 118 1.85 -9.78 23.14
C PHE A 118 2.78 -9.05 22.14
N VAL A 119 3.24 -7.84 22.46
CA VAL A 119 4.21 -7.13 21.62
C VAL A 119 5.53 -7.89 21.50
N GLU A 120 6.01 -8.50 22.59
CA GLU A 120 7.18 -9.38 22.57
C GLU A 120 6.96 -10.60 21.67
N TYR A 121 5.78 -11.21 21.73
CA TYR A 121 5.41 -12.30 20.84
C TYR A 121 5.42 -11.88 19.37
N LEU A 122 4.89 -10.68 19.05
CA LEU A 122 4.92 -10.15 17.68
C LEU A 122 6.35 -9.93 17.14
N ARG A 123 7.34 -9.76 18.02
CA ARG A 123 8.77 -9.66 17.66
C ARG A 123 9.48 -11.02 17.59
N SER A 124 8.81 -12.11 17.93
CA SER A 124 9.41 -13.44 17.91
C SER A 124 9.62 -13.97 16.48
N PRO A 125 10.57 -14.90 16.25
CA PRO A 125 10.75 -15.54 14.95
C PRO A 125 9.46 -16.18 14.41
N LYS A 126 8.66 -16.78 15.29
CA LYS A 126 7.37 -17.41 14.92
C LYS A 126 6.37 -16.41 14.36
N ALA A 127 6.29 -15.21 14.95
CA ALA A 127 5.44 -14.15 14.39
C ALA A 127 6.04 -13.60 13.09
N GLY A 128 7.37 -13.48 13.01
CA GLY A 128 8.10 -13.11 11.79
C GLY A 128 7.79 -14.02 10.60
N GLU A 129 7.73 -15.33 10.79
CA GLU A 129 7.33 -16.29 9.75
C GLU A 129 5.90 -16.04 9.24
N VAL A 130 4.97 -15.68 10.13
CA VAL A 130 3.59 -15.33 9.75
C VAL A 130 3.57 -14.02 8.96
N PHE A 131 4.31 -13.00 9.40
CA PHE A 131 4.42 -11.74 8.66
C PHE A 131 5.01 -11.95 7.25
N ALA A 132 6.10 -12.69 7.14
CA ALA A 132 6.74 -13.02 5.87
C ALA A 132 5.81 -13.79 4.94
N LYS A 133 5.01 -14.73 5.47
CA LYS A 133 4.00 -15.47 4.69
C LYS A 133 2.97 -14.54 4.04
N PHE A 134 2.65 -13.40 4.64
CA PHE A 134 1.74 -12.39 4.10
C PHE A 134 2.47 -11.24 3.38
N GLY A 135 3.76 -11.39 3.08
CA GLY A 135 4.54 -10.45 2.30
C GLY A 135 5.13 -9.27 3.09
N PHE A 136 4.96 -9.22 4.41
CA PHE A 136 5.62 -8.22 5.24
C PHE A 136 7.10 -8.60 5.41
N ILE A 137 7.98 -7.59 5.46
CA ILE A 137 9.39 -7.79 5.78
C ILE A 137 9.54 -7.68 7.31
N PRO A 138 9.84 -8.77 8.03
CA PRO A 138 10.05 -8.69 9.47
C PRO A 138 11.30 -7.87 9.75
N LEU A 139 11.17 -6.83 10.58
CA LEU A 139 12.32 -6.12 11.09
C LEU A 139 13.02 -7.07 12.08
N ALA A 140 14.25 -7.47 11.78
CA ALA A 140 15.04 -8.29 12.70
C ALA A 140 15.09 -7.62 14.09
N PRO A 141 15.07 -8.40 15.18
CA PRO A 141 15.02 -7.86 16.54
C PRO A 141 16.20 -6.95 16.88
#